data_AF-A0A1T3P3J5-F1
#
_entry.id   AF-A0A1T3P3J5-F1
#
_cell.length_a   1.000
_cell.length_b   1.000
_cell.length_c   1.000
_cell.angle_alpha   90.00
_cell.angle_beta   90.00
_cell.angle_gamma   90.00
#
_symmetry.space_group_name_H-M   'P 1'
#
loop_
_entity.id
_entity.type
_entity.pdbx_description
1 polymer ?
#
loop_
_entity_poly.entity_id
_entity_poly.type
_entity_poly.pdbx_seq_one_letter_code
_entity_poly.pdbx_strand_id
1 'polypeptide(L)'
;MGGVGHHRQAIRHGVDTAHDLTRYLRRDTPELISVFGALLLRAAWAASEIDHADTVAALLTDAEHAAAMLGVDGNREWTAFGPTNVGVHRVSLALTLGNAGHAVEAARGVDVTGLEVAERRAVFWLDVARALAACGHTEKAGIALLTAEEQAPEEIHSRTAARNLTGQLVRCDEYGRLPELRSPAVRSGVSW
;
A
#
# COMPACT_ATOMS: atom_id res chain seq x y z
N MET A 1 -20.69 -4.91 20.17
CA MET A 1 -21.23 -5.24 18.83
C MET A 1 -21.86 -4.00 18.20
N GLY A 2 -21.06 -3.10 17.61
CA GLY A 2 -21.59 -1.83 17.03
C GLY A 2 -20.70 -1.11 16.01
N GLY A 3 -19.47 -1.59 15.75
CA GLY A 3 -18.54 -0.96 14.80
C GLY A 3 -18.62 -1.49 13.35
N VAL A 4 -19.06 -2.73 13.15
CA VAL A 4 -18.96 -3.43 11.86
C VAL A 4 -20.00 -2.96 10.82
N GLY A 5 -21.16 -2.47 11.29
CA GLY A 5 -22.22 -1.95 10.41
C GLY A 5 -21.91 -0.59 9.80
N HIS A 6 -21.31 0.31 10.57
CA HIS A 6 -20.94 1.65 10.13
C HIS A 6 -19.79 1.64 9.11
N HIS A 7 -18.85 0.69 9.27
CA HIS A 7 -17.74 0.51 8.33
C HIS A 7 -18.24 0.06 6.95
N ARG A 8 -19.06 -1.00 6.89
CA ARG A 8 -19.69 -1.46 5.62
C ARG A 8 -20.59 -0.42 4.95
N GLN A 9 -21.19 0.50 5.72
CA GLN A 9 -22.02 1.56 5.18
C GLN A 9 -21.18 2.72 4.63
N ALA A 10 -20.10 3.12 5.31
CA ALA A 10 -19.13 4.10 4.80
C ALA A 10 -18.44 3.62 3.52
N ILE A 11 -18.16 2.31 3.42
CA ILE A 11 -17.57 1.67 2.24
C ILE A 11 -18.51 1.72 1.03
N ARG A 12 -19.78 1.31 1.22
CA ARG A 12 -20.80 1.39 0.17
C ARG A 12 -21.04 2.83 -0.27
N HIS A 13 -21.17 3.75 0.69
CA HIS A 13 -21.25 5.17 0.36
C HIS A 13 -20.04 5.68 -0.41
N GLY A 14 -18.81 5.21 -0.12
CA GLY A 14 -17.61 5.57 -0.87
C GLY A 14 -17.63 5.09 -2.32
N VAL A 15 -18.01 3.82 -2.56
CA VAL A 15 -18.15 3.23 -3.90
C VAL A 15 -19.28 3.91 -4.69
N ASP A 16 -20.45 4.05 -4.07
CA ASP A 16 -21.62 4.67 -4.70
C ASP A 16 -21.35 6.15 -5.03
N THR A 17 -20.69 6.87 -4.11
CA THR A 17 -20.28 8.27 -4.34
C THR A 17 -19.23 8.38 -5.43
N ALA A 18 -18.28 7.45 -5.52
CA ALA A 18 -17.29 7.45 -6.60
C ALA A 18 -17.96 7.25 -7.97
N HIS A 19 -18.85 6.25 -8.11
CA HIS A 19 -19.61 6.01 -9.34
C HIS A 19 -20.58 7.16 -9.69
N ASP A 20 -21.22 7.77 -8.69
CA ASP A 20 -22.09 8.92 -8.91
C ASP A 20 -21.28 10.15 -9.33
N LEU A 21 -20.11 10.40 -8.74
CA LEU A 21 -19.20 11.47 -9.15
C LEU A 21 -18.77 11.30 -10.62
N THR A 22 -18.46 10.08 -11.08
CA THR A 22 -18.10 9.82 -12.49
C THR A 22 -19.17 10.30 -13.47
N ARG A 23 -20.46 10.21 -13.09
CA ARG A 23 -21.58 10.66 -13.93
C ARG A 23 -21.72 12.17 -14.02
N TYR A 24 -21.16 12.92 -13.07
CA TYR A 24 -21.22 14.39 -13.01
C TYR A 24 -19.97 15.09 -13.55
N LEU A 25 -18.89 14.36 -13.85
CA LEU A 25 -17.66 14.90 -14.42
C LEU A 25 -17.86 15.29 -15.90
N ARG A 26 -18.51 16.43 -16.13
CA ARG A 26 -18.70 17.05 -17.45
C ARG A 26 -17.47 17.83 -17.94
N ARG A 27 -16.37 17.85 -17.19
CA ARG A 27 -15.09 18.50 -17.54
C ARG A 27 -13.94 17.69 -16.95
N ASP A 28 -13.13 17.09 -17.81
CA ASP A 28 -11.95 16.30 -17.45
C ASP A 28 -10.78 17.20 -17.00
N THR A 29 -10.93 17.93 -15.89
CA THR A 29 -9.79 18.69 -15.34
C THR A 29 -8.86 17.74 -14.60
N PRO A 30 -7.53 17.96 -14.64
CA PRO A 30 -6.56 17.16 -13.90
C PRO A 30 -6.87 17.05 -12.39
N GLU A 31 -7.43 18.09 -11.78
CA GLU A 31 -7.82 18.14 -10.37
C GLU A 31 -8.97 17.17 -10.07
N LEU A 32 -10.00 17.15 -10.93
CA LEU A 32 -11.14 16.26 -10.79
C LEU A 32 -10.75 14.79 -11.01
N ILE A 33 -9.90 14.52 -12.00
CA ILE A 33 -9.35 13.18 -12.23
C ILE A 33 -8.56 12.70 -11.00
N SER A 34 -7.78 13.59 -10.39
CA SER A 34 -7.00 13.31 -9.19
C SER A 34 -7.88 12.94 -7.99
N VAL A 35 -8.94 13.71 -7.72
CA VAL A 35 -9.91 13.40 -6.65
C VAL A 35 -10.67 12.11 -6.94
N PHE A 36 -11.14 11.91 -8.18
CA PHE A 36 -11.86 10.71 -8.57
C PHE A 36 -11.00 9.45 -8.40
N GLY A 37 -9.77 9.49 -8.91
CA GLY A 37 -8.81 8.40 -8.76
C GLY A 37 -8.50 8.07 -7.30
N ALA A 38 -8.33 9.09 -6.45
CA ALA A 38 -8.11 8.89 -5.02
C ALA A 38 -9.30 8.22 -4.33
N LEU A 39 -10.53 8.57 -4.71
CA LEU A 39 -11.75 7.93 -4.20
C LEU A 39 -11.86 6.46 -4.63
N LEU A 40 -11.49 6.13 -5.88
CA LEU A 40 -11.43 4.74 -6.35
C LEU A 40 -10.43 3.92 -5.53
N LEU A 41 -9.23 4.44 -5.25
CA LEU A 41 -8.24 3.74 -4.43
C LEU A 41 -8.72 3.55 -2.98
N ARG A 42 -9.44 4.52 -2.42
CA ARG A 42 -10.07 4.41 -1.09
C ARG A 42 -11.15 3.34 -1.08
N ALA A 43 -11.98 3.29 -2.12
CA ALA A 43 -13.03 2.30 -2.31
C ALA A 43 -12.43 0.89 -2.49
N ALA A 44 -11.32 0.75 -3.21
CA ALA A 44 -10.62 -0.52 -3.38
C ALA A 44 -10.06 -1.03 -2.03
N TRP A 45 -9.47 -0.16 -1.22
CA TRP A 45 -9.02 -0.51 0.13
C TRP A 45 -10.15 -1.05 1.00
N ALA A 46 -11.24 -0.30 1.03
CA ALA A 46 -12.46 -0.67 1.71
C ALA A 46 -13.02 -2.04 1.25
N ALA A 47 -13.05 -2.30 -0.06
CA ALA A 47 -13.48 -3.59 -0.61
C ALA A 47 -12.54 -4.74 -0.21
N SER A 48 -11.23 -4.47 -0.10
CA SER A 48 -10.25 -5.49 0.30
C SER A 48 -10.41 -5.96 1.75
N GLU A 49 -10.87 -5.10 2.65
CA GLU A 49 -11.10 -5.44 4.06
C GLU A 49 -12.26 -6.41 4.29
N ILE A 50 -13.12 -6.61 3.28
CA ILE A 50 -14.21 -7.59 3.28
C ILE A 50 -14.01 -8.70 2.24
N ASP A 51 -12.79 -8.84 1.70
CA ASP A 51 -12.37 -9.90 0.78
C ASP A 51 -13.14 -9.95 -0.56
N HIS A 52 -13.55 -8.79 -1.08
CA HIS A 52 -14.22 -8.67 -2.37
C HIS A 52 -13.21 -8.47 -3.52
N ALA A 53 -12.41 -9.51 -3.81
CA ALA A 53 -11.31 -9.43 -4.78
C ALA A 53 -11.72 -8.90 -6.17
N ASP A 54 -12.88 -9.33 -6.70
CA ASP A 54 -13.37 -8.87 -8.01
C ASP A 54 -13.68 -7.35 -8.01
N THR A 55 -14.27 -6.84 -6.93
CA THR A 55 -14.54 -5.41 -6.76
C THR A 55 -13.24 -4.61 -6.63
N VAL A 56 -12.26 -5.15 -5.90
CA VAL A 56 -10.92 -4.53 -5.80
C VAL A 56 -10.27 -4.43 -7.18
N ALA A 57 -10.32 -5.51 -7.97
CA ALA A 57 -9.77 -5.54 -9.31
C ALA A 57 -10.42 -4.49 -10.23
N ALA A 58 -11.76 -4.43 -10.24
CA ALA A 58 -12.49 -3.44 -11.04
C ALA A 58 -12.13 -2.00 -10.66
N LEU A 59 -12.14 -1.67 -9.36
CA LEU A 59 -11.82 -0.33 -8.87
C LEU A 59 -10.36 0.05 -9.15
N LEU A 60 -9.42 -0.90 -9.07
CA LEU A 60 -8.04 -0.69 -9.46
C LEU A 60 -7.91 -0.41 -10.96
N THR A 61 -8.58 -1.17 -11.82
CA THR A 61 -8.61 -0.92 -13.26
C THR A 61 -9.14 0.47 -13.60
N ASP A 62 -10.20 0.92 -12.93
CA ASP A 62 -10.71 2.28 -13.14
C ASP A 62 -9.72 3.35 -12.64
N ALA A 63 -9.02 3.10 -11.53
CA ALA A 63 -7.99 4.00 -11.03
C ALA A 63 -6.79 4.06 -11.98
N GLU A 64 -6.42 2.95 -12.61
CA GLU A 64 -5.36 2.90 -13.62
C GLU A 64 -5.74 3.73 -14.86
N HIS A 65 -6.99 3.64 -15.32
CA HIS A 65 -7.47 4.49 -16.41
C HIS A 65 -7.42 5.98 -16.04
N ALA A 66 -7.87 6.34 -14.84
CA ALA A 66 -7.79 7.73 -14.36
C ALA A 66 -6.34 8.23 -14.26
N ALA A 67 -5.42 7.39 -13.77
CA ALA A 67 -4.01 7.73 -13.69
C ALA A 67 -3.36 7.86 -15.08
N ALA A 68 -3.75 7.02 -16.04
CA ALA A 68 -3.29 7.13 -17.43
C ALA A 68 -3.77 8.42 -18.09
N MET A 69 -4.99 8.88 -17.80
CA MET A 69 -5.49 10.19 -18.27
C MET A 69 -4.71 11.36 -17.67
N LEU A 70 -4.28 11.24 -16.41
CA LEU A 70 -3.46 12.26 -15.74
C LEU A 70 -2.01 12.27 -16.27
N GLY A 71 -1.46 11.09 -16.57
CA GLY A 71 -0.16 10.88 -17.23
C GLY A 71 1.08 11.16 -16.36
N VAL A 72 0.93 11.82 -15.23
CA VAL A 72 2.01 12.17 -14.31
C VAL A 72 1.56 12.01 -12.87
N ASP A 73 2.52 11.74 -11.98
CA ASP A 73 2.30 11.89 -10.55
C ASP A 73 2.15 13.36 -10.18
N GLY A 74 1.37 13.63 -9.14
CA GLY A 74 1.25 14.96 -8.57
C GLY A 74 0.42 14.97 -7.30
N ASN A 75 0.55 16.03 -6.52
CA ASN A 75 -0.20 16.22 -5.29
C ASN A 75 -1.34 17.23 -5.46
N ARG A 76 -2.14 17.07 -6.52
CA ARG A 76 -3.32 17.92 -6.76
C ARG A 76 -4.38 17.61 -5.72
N GLU A 77 -4.99 18.67 -5.16
CA GLU A 77 -6.01 18.56 -4.11
C GLU A 77 -5.58 17.66 -2.92
N TRP A 78 -4.28 17.64 -2.59
CA TRP A 78 -3.69 16.85 -1.50
C TRP A 78 -3.93 15.33 -1.59
N THR A 79 -4.26 14.81 -2.76
CA THR A 79 -4.55 13.38 -2.92
C THR A 79 -3.30 12.53 -3.12
N ALA A 80 -2.23 13.14 -3.63
CA ALA A 80 -1.06 12.46 -4.19
C ALA A 80 -1.45 11.35 -5.21
N PHE A 81 -2.54 11.55 -5.95
CA PHE A 81 -2.98 10.60 -6.96
C PHE A 81 -2.14 10.70 -8.24
N GLY A 82 -1.76 9.54 -8.77
CA GLY A 82 -0.95 9.40 -9.97
C GLY A 82 -0.58 7.95 -10.24
N PRO A 83 0.06 7.65 -11.38
CA PRO A 83 0.43 6.29 -11.80
C PRO A 83 1.23 5.52 -10.74
N THR A 84 2.20 6.17 -10.09
CA THR A 84 3.03 5.51 -9.09
C THR A 84 2.23 5.18 -7.84
N ASN A 85 1.34 6.07 -7.42
CA ASN A 85 0.48 5.82 -6.26
C ASN A 85 -0.51 4.68 -6.51
N VAL A 86 -1.04 4.53 -7.73
CA VAL A 86 -1.83 3.35 -8.11
C VAL A 86 -1.00 2.07 -8.00
N GLY A 87 0.26 2.10 -8.42
CA GLY A 87 1.20 0.99 -8.24
C GLY A 87 1.41 0.60 -6.78
N VAL A 88 1.59 1.59 -5.88
CA VAL A 88 1.69 1.36 -4.43
C VAL A 88 0.42 0.68 -3.89
N HIS A 89 -0.75 1.20 -4.22
CA HIS A 89 -2.02 0.60 -3.80
C HIS A 89 -2.20 -0.82 -4.33
N ARG A 90 -1.79 -1.11 -5.57
CA ARG A 90 -1.87 -2.47 -6.13
C ARG A 90 -1.09 -3.49 -5.29
N VAL A 91 0.12 -3.13 -4.83
CA VAL A 91 0.94 -3.99 -3.96
C VAL A 91 0.24 -4.22 -2.63
N SER A 92 -0.20 -3.15 -1.96
CA SER A 92 -0.86 -3.25 -0.66
C SER A 92 -2.16 -4.04 -0.71
N LEU A 93 -2.99 -3.82 -1.74
CA LEU A 93 -4.26 -4.54 -1.92
C LEU A 93 -4.05 -6.02 -2.21
N ALA A 94 -3.08 -6.37 -3.07
CA ALA A 94 -2.73 -7.78 -3.32
C ALA A 94 -2.28 -8.49 -2.03
N LEU A 95 -1.49 -7.80 -1.20
CA LEU A 95 -1.07 -8.33 0.09
C LEU A 95 -2.24 -8.49 1.07
N THR A 96 -3.15 -7.52 1.14
CA THR A 96 -4.36 -7.58 1.98
C THR A 96 -5.28 -8.73 1.58
N LEU A 97 -5.41 -9.00 0.28
CA LEU A 97 -6.14 -10.15 -0.26
C LEU A 97 -5.38 -11.49 -0.14
N GLY A 98 -4.26 -11.53 0.59
CA GLY A 98 -3.49 -12.75 0.84
C GLY A 98 -2.65 -13.23 -0.34
N ASN A 99 -2.53 -12.44 -1.42
CA ASN A 99 -1.77 -12.81 -2.62
C ASN A 99 -0.37 -12.16 -2.61
N ALA A 100 0.50 -12.68 -1.75
CA ALA A 100 1.87 -12.19 -1.60
C ALA A 100 2.70 -12.30 -2.90
N GLY A 101 2.48 -13.36 -3.69
CA GLY A 101 3.15 -13.53 -4.98
C GLY A 101 2.82 -12.42 -5.97
N HIS A 102 1.53 -12.09 -6.12
CA HIS A 102 1.11 -10.95 -6.96
C HIS A 102 1.61 -9.62 -6.41
N ALA A 103 1.69 -9.44 -5.10
CA ALA A 103 2.25 -8.23 -4.51
C ALA A 103 3.74 -8.05 -4.88
N VAL A 104 4.54 -9.13 -4.84
CA VAL A 104 5.95 -9.11 -5.28
C VAL A 104 6.08 -8.80 -6.78
N GLU A 105 5.26 -9.42 -7.62
CA GLU A 105 5.27 -9.16 -9.07
C GLU A 105 4.88 -7.70 -9.38
N ALA A 106 3.80 -7.21 -8.74
CA ALA A 106 3.34 -5.84 -8.92
C ALA A 106 4.39 -4.81 -8.51
N ALA A 107 5.16 -5.08 -7.45
CA ALA A 107 6.20 -4.18 -6.96
C ALA A 107 7.35 -3.95 -7.95
N ARG A 108 7.63 -4.89 -8.87
CA ARG A 108 8.76 -4.79 -9.81
C ARG A 108 8.66 -3.61 -10.78
N GLY A 109 7.44 -3.15 -11.07
CA GLY A 109 7.17 -2.05 -12.00
C GLY A 109 6.97 -0.69 -11.34
N VAL A 110 7.15 -0.59 -10.01
CA VAL A 110 6.83 0.64 -9.26
C VAL A 110 8.12 1.34 -8.87
N ASP A 111 8.35 2.52 -9.46
CA ASP A 111 9.43 3.42 -9.05
C ASP A 111 8.88 4.46 -8.06
N VAL A 112 9.05 4.22 -6.77
CA VAL A 112 8.58 5.13 -5.72
C VAL A 112 9.51 6.31 -5.46
N THR A 113 10.65 6.44 -6.16
CA THR A 113 11.59 7.54 -5.93
C THR A 113 10.97 8.90 -6.25
N GLY A 114 10.06 8.95 -7.24
CA GLY A 114 9.30 10.14 -7.63
C GLY A 114 8.13 10.50 -6.72
N LEU A 115 7.77 9.66 -5.73
CA LEU A 115 6.73 10.03 -4.76
C LEU A 115 7.27 11.05 -3.75
N GLU A 116 6.66 12.22 -3.72
CA GLU A 116 7.03 13.31 -2.80
C GLU A 116 6.75 12.96 -1.33
N VAL A 117 5.75 12.09 -1.08
CA VAL A 117 5.32 11.74 0.28
C VAL A 117 6.15 10.57 0.81
N ALA A 118 7.10 10.87 1.70
CA ALA A 118 7.99 9.89 2.31
C ALA A 118 7.24 8.72 2.99
N GLU A 119 6.11 9.02 3.65
CA GLU A 119 5.25 8.02 4.27
C GLU A 119 4.74 6.98 3.25
N ARG A 120 4.35 7.40 2.04
CA ARG A 120 3.88 6.47 0.99
C ARG A 120 5.00 5.55 0.52
N ARG A 121 6.23 6.06 0.41
CA ARG A 121 7.41 5.25 0.09
C ARG A 121 7.69 4.23 1.19
N ALA A 122 7.57 4.63 2.46
CA ALA A 122 7.75 3.73 3.61
C ALA A 122 6.68 2.63 3.64
N VAL A 123 5.40 2.97 3.40
CA VAL A 123 4.30 1.99 3.28
C VAL A 123 4.60 0.98 2.18
N PHE A 124 4.97 1.44 0.99
CA PHE A 124 5.29 0.57 -0.14
C PHE A 124 6.38 -0.44 0.22
N TRP A 125 7.52 0.02 0.75
CA TRP A 125 8.63 -0.87 1.09
C TRP A 125 8.29 -1.83 2.23
N LEU A 126 7.46 -1.41 3.21
CA LEU A 126 6.96 -2.30 4.26
C LEU A 126 6.08 -3.41 3.68
N ASP A 127 5.17 -3.09 2.77
CA ASP A 127 4.32 -4.11 2.14
C ASP A 127 5.12 -5.04 1.21
N VAL A 128 6.11 -4.52 0.50
CA VAL A 128 7.07 -5.34 -0.26
C VAL A 128 7.83 -6.29 0.66
N ALA A 129 8.32 -5.80 1.81
CA ALA A 129 9.02 -6.63 2.79
C ALA A 129 8.13 -7.75 3.32
N ARG A 130 6.87 -7.45 3.66
CA ARG A 130 5.88 -8.43 4.11
C ARG A 130 5.58 -9.47 3.03
N ALA A 131 5.40 -9.04 1.78
CA ALA A 131 5.14 -9.93 0.65
C ALA A 131 6.31 -10.88 0.38
N LEU A 132 7.54 -10.35 0.40
CA LEU A 132 8.77 -11.14 0.25
C LEU A 132 8.94 -12.16 1.37
N ALA A 133 8.68 -11.76 2.62
CA ALA A 133 8.74 -12.67 3.77
C ALA A 133 7.71 -13.80 3.66
N ALA A 134 6.48 -13.49 3.24
CA ALA A 134 5.44 -14.48 2.98
C ALA A 134 5.82 -15.47 1.85
N CYS A 135 6.63 -15.04 0.89
CA CYS A 135 7.17 -15.89 -0.18
C CYS A 135 8.47 -16.62 0.21
N GLY A 136 8.93 -16.50 1.46
CA GLY A 136 10.17 -17.14 1.94
C GLY A 136 11.47 -16.45 1.51
N HIS A 137 11.40 -15.23 0.97
CA HIS A 137 12.58 -14.45 0.57
C HIS A 137 13.12 -13.58 1.72
N THR A 138 13.53 -14.22 2.82
CA THR A 138 13.93 -13.56 4.09
C THR A 138 14.96 -12.44 3.91
N GLU A 139 16.01 -12.66 3.13
CA GLU A 139 17.07 -11.65 2.90
C GLU A 139 16.53 -10.41 2.20
N LYS A 140 15.81 -10.60 1.09
CA LYS A 140 15.19 -9.50 0.34
C LYS A 140 14.14 -8.76 1.18
N ALA A 141 13.40 -9.49 2.02
CA ALA A 141 12.45 -8.90 2.95
C ALA A 141 13.15 -8.01 3.99
N GLY A 142 14.30 -8.45 4.52
CA GLY A 142 15.13 -7.65 5.42
C GLY A 142 15.61 -6.34 4.78
N ILE A 143 16.13 -6.42 3.55
CA ILE A 143 16.56 -5.24 2.78
C ILE A 143 15.38 -4.26 2.58
N ALA A 144 14.22 -4.76 2.12
CA ALA A 144 13.05 -3.92 1.91
C ALA A 144 12.53 -3.27 3.21
N LEU A 145 12.59 -3.99 4.34
CA LEU A 145 12.20 -3.43 5.65
C LEU A 145 13.14 -2.31 6.09
N LEU A 146 14.45 -2.46 5.88
CA LEU A 146 15.43 -1.41 6.15
C LEU A 146 15.22 -0.20 5.25
N THR A 147 14.94 -0.42 3.95
CA THR A 147 14.58 0.67 3.03
C THR A 147 13.32 1.40 3.50
N ALA A 148 12.30 0.68 3.99
CA ALA A 148 11.11 1.31 4.55
C ALA A 148 11.45 2.21 5.74
N GLU A 149 12.30 1.72 6.65
CA GLU A 149 12.76 2.44 7.83
C GLU A 149 13.53 3.72 7.45
N GLU A 150 14.39 3.67 6.44
CA GLU A 150 15.12 4.85 5.94
C GLU A 150 14.19 5.95 5.42
N GLN A 151 13.03 5.58 4.84
CA GLN A 151 12.08 6.56 4.32
C GLN A 151 11.32 7.31 5.42
N ALA A 152 10.89 6.62 6.48
CA ALA A 152 10.12 7.21 7.57
C ALA A 152 10.34 6.43 8.88
N PRO A 153 11.46 6.68 9.60
CA PRO A 153 11.84 5.87 10.75
C PRO A 153 10.78 5.84 11.86
N GLU A 154 10.26 7.01 12.24
CA GLU A 154 9.27 7.14 13.31
C GLU A 154 7.96 6.39 12.99
N GLU A 155 7.52 6.45 11.74
CA GLU A 155 6.32 5.76 11.28
C GLU A 155 6.50 4.24 11.24
N ILE A 156 7.65 3.77 10.74
CA ILE A 156 7.94 2.32 10.71
C ILE A 156 8.07 1.77 12.13
N HIS A 157 8.73 2.48 13.04
CA HIS A 157 8.88 2.04 14.44
C HIS A 157 7.55 2.01 15.19
N SER A 158 6.60 2.89 14.84
CA SER A 158 5.29 2.94 15.48
C SER A 158 4.37 1.79 15.04
N ARG A 159 4.58 1.24 13.84
CA ARG A 159 3.74 0.20 13.22
C ARG A 159 3.96 -1.19 13.79
N THR A 160 2.88 -1.79 14.28
CA THR A 160 2.88 -3.18 14.75
C THR A 160 3.28 -4.18 13.66
N ALA A 161 2.89 -3.94 12.40
CA ALA A 161 3.26 -4.80 11.28
C ALA A 161 4.78 -4.86 11.06
N ALA A 162 5.49 -3.73 11.20
CA ALA A 162 6.94 -3.69 11.08
C ALA A 162 7.62 -4.44 12.23
N ARG A 163 7.19 -4.23 13.48
CA ARG A 163 7.75 -4.95 14.64
C ARG A 163 7.57 -6.46 14.53
N ASN A 164 6.38 -6.91 14.12
CA ASN A 164 6.08 -8.32 13.90
C ASN A 164 6.97 -8.91 12.80
N LEU A 165 7.13 -8.18 11.70
CA LEU A 165 7.99 -8.61 10.59
C LEU A 165 9.45 -8.71 11.02
N THR A 166 9.96 -7.71 11.76
CA THR A 166 11.32 -7.74 12.31
C THR A 166 11.55 -9.02 13.12
N GLY A 167 10.64 -9.33 14.05
CA GLY A 167 10.77 -10.55 14.86
C GLY A 167 10.64 -11.84 14.06
N GLN A 168 9.81 -11.86 13.02
CA GLN A 168 9.76 -13.00 12.08
C GLN A 168 11.09 -13.17 11.35
N LEU A 169 11.64 -12.10 10.77
CA LEU A 169 12.87 -12.16 9.99
C LEU A 169 14.07 -12.58 10.85
N VAL A 170 14.15 -12.08 12.10
CA VAL A 170 15.19 -12.50 13.06
C VAL A 170 15.13 -14.01 13.33
N ARG A 171 13.94 -14.58 13.53
CA ARG A 171 13.80 -16.03 13.74
C ARG A 171 14.12 -16.85 12.50
N CYS A 172 13.83 -16.30 11.32
CA CYS A 172 14.09 -16.96 10.04
C CYS A 172 15.52 -16.76 9.53
N ASP A 173 16.31 -15.88 10.14
CA ASP A 173 17.72 -15.67 9.78
C ASP A 173 18.63 -16.73 10.41
N GLU A 174 18.45 -17.97 9.93
CA GLU A 174 19.15 -19.18 10.40
C GLU A 174 20.68 -19.06 10.40
N TYR A 175 21.24 -18.15 9.60
CA TYR A 175 22.69 -18.00 9.40
C TYR A 175 23.24 -16.61 9.80
N GLY A 176 22.42 -15.74 10.40
CA GLY A 176 22.86 -14.39 10.77
C GLY A 176 23.30 -13.53 9.56
N ARG A 177 22.68 -13.75 8.40
CA ARG A 177 23.01 -13.06 7.14
C ARG A 177 22.47 -11.64 7.07
N LEU A 178 21.66 -11.24 8.06
CA LEU A 178 21.10 -9.90 8.17
C LEU A 178 21.52 -9.24 9.49
N PRO A 179 22.84 -9.02 9.74
CA PRO A 179 23.30 -8.36 10.96
C PRO A 179 22.71 -6.96 11.13
N GLU A 180 22.31 -6.30 10.04
CA GLU A 180 21.68 -4.98 10.02
C GLU A 180 20.28 -4.98 10.67
N LEU A 181 19.60 -6.12 10.73
CA LEU A 181 18.31 -6.25 11.42
C LEU A 181 18.43 -6.25 12.96
N ARG A 182 19.66 -6.27 13.50
CA ARG A 182 19.92 -6.19 14.94
C ARG A 182 19.47 -4.89 15.57
N SER A 183 19.81 -3.77 14.94
CA SER A 183 19.45 -2.44 15.45
C SER A 183 17.93 -2.18 15.40
N PRO A 184 17.21 -2.50 14.31
CA PRO A 184 15.74 -2.42 14.26
C PRO A 184 15.03 -3.32 15.26
N ALA A 185 15.52 -4.54 15.50
CA ALA A 185 14.91 -5.47 16.47
C ALA A 185 15.02 -4.96 17.92
N VAL A 186 16.18 -4.42 18.30
CA VAL A 186 16.39 -3.79 19.61
C VAL A 186 15.45 -2.58 19.78
N ARG A 187 15.32 -1.72 18.76
CA ARG A 187 14.39 -0.57 18.78
C ARG A 187 12.92 -1.00 18.85
N SER A 188 12.58 -2.13 18.24
CA SER A 188 11.22 -2.68 18.21
C SER A 188 10.85 -3.47 19.47
N GLY A 189 11.76 -3.62 20.44
CA GLY A 189 11.52 -4.38 21.67
C GLY A 189 11.45 -5.90 21.45
N VAL A 190 11.98 -6.41 20.34
CA VAL A 190 12.03 -7.84 20.05
C VAL A 190 13.29 -8.43 20.68
N SER A 191 13.14 -9.43 21.55
CA SER A 191 14.29 -10.16 22.11
C SER A 191 14.72 -11.32 21.21
N TRP A 192 16.03 -11.60 21.27
CA TRP A 192 16.74 -12.68 20.59
C TRP A 192 16.51 -14.03 21.27
#